data_AF-A0A060BUC5-F1
#
_entry.id   AF-A0A060BUC5-F1
#
_cell.length_a   1.000
_cell.length_b   1.000
_cell.length_c   1.000
_cell.angle_alpha   90.00
_cell.angle_beta   90.00
_cell.angle_gamma   90.00
#
_symmetry.space_group_name_H-M   'P 1'
#
loop_
_entity.id
_entity.type
_entity.pdbx_description
1 polymer ?
#
loop_
_entity_poly.entity_id
_entity_poly.type
_entity_poly.pdbx_seq_one_letter_code
_entity_poly.pdbx_strand_id
1 'polypeptide(L)'
;VKASGNARHFDVYILSDSYNPDICVAEQKAWMELIAEVQGEGQIFYRRRRRRVKRKSGNIDDFCRRWGSQYSYMVVLDADSVMSGECLSGLVRLMEANPNAGIIQSSPRASGMDTLYARCQQFATRVYGPLFTAGLHFWQLGESHYWGHNAIIRVKPFI
;
A
#
# COMPACT_ATOMS: atom_id res chain seq x y z
N VAL A 1 10.26 -7.33 -0.09
CA VAL A 1 11.04 -6.99 1.13
C VAL A 1 11.96 -8.11 1.61
N LYS A 2 11.63 -9.39 1.42
CA LYS A 2 12.54 -10.52 1.74
C LYS A 2 13.89 -10.42 1.02
N ALA A 3 13.87 -10.19 -0.29
CA ALA A 3 15.08 -10.02 -1.10
C ALA A 3 15.94 -8.79 -0.69
N SER A 4 15.34 -7.76 -0.06
CA SER A 4 16.08 -6.59 0.43
C SER A 4 16.63 -6.76 1.86
N GLY A 5 16.48 -7.95 2.47
CA GLY A 5 16.94 -8.25 3.83
C GLY A 5 16.13 -7.62 4.96
N ASN A 6 15.07 -6.86 4.65
CA ASN A 6 14.31 -6.09 5.64
C ASN A 6 13.01 -6.75 6.10
N ALA A 7 12.74 -8.00 5.72
CA ALA A 7 11.45 -8.66 5.96
C ALA A 7 10.96 -8.61 7.41
N ARG A 8 11.85 -8.72 8.39
CA ARG A 8 11.51 -8.65 9.83
C ARG A 8 10.86 -7.33 10.29
N HIS A 9 10.91 -6.29 9.47
CA HIS A 9 10.35 -4.96 9.76
C HIS A 9 8.99 -4.74 9.08
N PHE A 10 8.48 -5.72 8.33
CA PHE A 10 7.26 -5.58 7.54
C PHE A 10 6.32 -6.77 7.77
N ASP A 11 5.10 -6.45 8.17
CA ASP A 11 3.96 -7.35 8.11
C ASP A 11 3.00 -6.87 7.01
N VAL A 12 2.33 -7.82 6.36
CA VAL A 12 1.39 -7.57 5.27
C VAL A 12 0.00 -7.99 5.70
N TYR A 13 -0.95 -7.06 5.65
CA TYR A 13 -2.36 -7.32 5.96
C TYR A 13 -3.21 -7.23 4.69
N ILE A 14 -3.81 -8.36 4.30
CA ILE A 14 -4.81 -8.45 3.24
C ILE A 14 -6.17 -8.17 3.87
N LEU A 15 -6.71 -6.98 3.62
CA LEU A 15 -7.98 -6.52 4.18
C LEU A 15 -9.12 -6.66 3.16
N SER A 16 -9.91 -7.71 3.28
CA SER A 16 -11.02 -8.02 2.38
C SER A 16 -12.38 -7.49 2.87
N ASP A 17 -13.12 -6.87 1.96
CA ASP A 17 -14.54 -6.49 2.11
C ASP A 17 -15.45 -7.34 1.19
N SER A 18 -14.93 -8.45 0.66
CA SER A 18 -15.68 -9.39 -0.19
C SER A 18 -16.84 -10.04 0.58
N TYR A 19 -17.91 -10.32 -0.15
CA TYR A 19 -19.17 -10.84 0.41
C TYR A 19 -19.73 -12.03 -0.37
N ASN A 20 -19.38 -12.14 -1.65
CA ASN A 20 -19.72 -13.32 -2.43
C ASN A 20 -19.00 -14.53 -1.81
N PRO A 21 -19.73 -15.58 -1.41
CA PRO A 21 -19.15 -16.76 -0.75
C PRO A 21 -18.01 -17.40 -1.55
N ASP A 22 -18.19 -17.55 -2.87
CA ASP A 22 -17.21 -18.19 -3.75
C ASP A 22 -15.92 -17.37 -3.82
N ILE A 23 -16.03 -16.03 -3.94
CA ILE A 23 -14.87 -15.13 -3.91
C ILE A 23 -14.16 -15.23 -2.57
N CYS A 24 -14.90 -15.29 -1.46
CA CYS A 24 -14.27 -15.35 -0.15
C CYS A 24 -13.50 -16.66 0.08
N VAL A 25 -14.03 -17.78 -0.41
CA VAL A 25 -13.33 -19.07 -0.37
C VAL A 25 -12.09 -19.03 -1.26
N ALA A 26 -12.21 -18.46 -2.47
CA ALA A 26 -11.09 -18.29 -3.39
C ALA A 26 -9.96 -17.41 -2.79
N GLU A 27 -10.31 -16.30 -2.14
CA GLU A 27 -9.34 -15.43 -1.46
C GLU A 27 -8.61 -16.16 -0.33
N GLN A 28 -9.31 -16.94 0.50
CA GLN A 28 -8.69 -17.71 1.57
C GLN A 28 -7.75 -18.78 1.03
N LYS A 29 -8.16 -19.47 -0.05
CA LYS A 29 -7.30 -20.44 -0.74
C LYS A 29 -6.05 -19.76 -1.30
N ALA A 30 -6.20 -18.65 -2.02
CA ALA A 30 -5.08 -17.91 -2.59
C ALA A 30 -4.12 -17.38 -1.51
N TRP A 31 -4.64 -16.95 -0.36
CA TRP A 31 -3.82 -16.55 0.78
C TRP A 31 -3.00 -17.71 1.36
N MET A 32 -3.59 -18.90 1.51
CA MET A 32 -2.87 -20.09 1.98
C MET A 32 -1.79 -20.52 0.99
N GLU A 33 -2.09 -20.50 -0.31
CA GLU A 33 -1.12 -20.79 -1.38
C GLU A 33 0.04 -19.78 -1.36
N LEU A 34 -0.27 -18.49 -1.22
CA LEU A 34 0.73 -17.43 -1.09
C LEU A 34 1.65 -17.65 0.11
N ILE A 35 1.09 -17.96 1.29
CA ILE A 35 1.89 -18.24 2.49
C ILE A 35 2.88 -19.38 2.22
N ALA A 36 2.40 -20.48 1.62
CA ALA A 36 3.23 -21.64 1.32
C ALA A 36 4.34 -21.32 0.32
N GLU A 37 4.02 -20.56 -0.74
CA GLU A 37 4.97 -20.19 -1.79
C GLU A 37 6.10 -19.28 -1.26
N VAL A 38 5.75 -18.26 -0.48
CA VAL A 38 6.72 -17.26 -0.02
C VAL A 38 7.32 -17.55 1.34
N GLN A 39 6.83 -18.60 2.02
CA GLN A 39 7.11 -18.92 3.43
C GLN A 39 6.77 -17.73 4.33
N GLY A 40 5.58 -17.15 4.12
CA GLY A 40 5.12 -15.90 4.74
C GLY A 40 4.38 -16.08 6.08
N GLU A 41 4.51 -17.25 6.70
CA GLU A 41 3.83 -17.55 7.96
C GLU A 41 4.26 -16.55 9.06
N GLY A 42 3.28 -16.04 9.81
CA GLY A 42 3.51 -15.03 10.84
C GLY A 42 3.83 -13.62 10.33
N GLN A 43 3.85 -13.39 9.02
CA GLN A 43 4.09 -12.06 8.41
C GLN A 43 2.97 -11.63 7.44
N ILE A 44 2.23 -12.56 6.85
CA ILE A 44 1.14 -12.27 5.93
C ILE A 44 -0.19 -12.69 6.54
N PHE A 45 -1.04 -11.71 6.83
CA PHE A 45 -2.31 -11.88 7.52
C PHE A 45 -3.48 -11.62 6.59
N TYR A 46 -4.48 -12.50 6.59
CA TYR A 46 -5.74 -12.27 5.88
C TYR A 46 -6.87 -11.94 6.84
N ARG A 47 -7.64 -10.90 6.54
CA ARG A 47 -8.77 -10.46 7.33
C ARG A 47 -9.95 -10.08 6.44
N ARG A 48 -11.09 -10.74 6.68
CA ARG A 48 -12.39 -10.36 6.12
C ARG A 48 -13.32 -9.85 7.21
N ARG A 49 -13.95 -8.69 7.01
CA ARG A 49 -14.92 -8.13 7.96
C ARG A 49 -16.33 -8.65 7.69
N ARG A 50 -17.10 -8.90 8.75
CA ARG A 50 -18.54 -9.26 8.64
C ARG A 50 -19.43 -8.05 8.35
N ARG A 51 -19.15 -6.91 9.00
CA ARG A 51 -19.92 -5.67 8.85
C ARG A 51 -19.13 -4.67 8.01
N ARG A 52 -19.65 -4.33 6.83
CA ARG A 52 -18.99 -3.45 5.86
C ARG A 52 -19.48 -2.01 6.03
N VAL A 53 -18.85 -1.30 6.95
CA VAL A 53 -19.08 0.14 7.15
C VAL A 53 -17.94 0.90 6.50
N LYS A 54 -18.25 2.01 5.79
CA LYS A 54 -17.28 2.93 5.19
C LYS A 54 -16.29 2.31 4.17
N ARG A 55 -16.57 1.13 3.59
CA ARG A 55 -15.76 0.47 2.54
C ARG A 55 -14.25 0.46 2.93
N LYS A 56 -13.35 0.82 2.00
CA LYS A 56 -11.89 0.90 2.17
C LYS A 56 -11.47 1.66 3.42
N SER A 57 -11.98 2.88 3.64
CA SER A 57 -11.58 3.69 4.80
C SER A 57 -12.03 3.06 6.12
N GLY A 58 -13.19 2.41 6.14
CA GLY A 58 -13.60 1.65 7.31
C GLY A 58 -12.74 0.40 7.57
N ASN A 59 -12.21 -0.22 6.51
CA ASN A 59 -11.34 -1.40 6.65
C ASN A 59 -9.99 -1.01 7.25
N ILE A 60 -9.44 0.12 6.79
CA ILE A 60 -8.23 0.72 7.34
C ILE A 60 -8.44 1.19 8.79
N ASP A 61 -9.59 1.81 9.11
CA ASP A 61 -9.95 2.17 10.49
C ASP A 61 -10.03 0.94 11.42
N ASP A 62 -10.63 -0.17 10.97
CA ASP A 62 -10.65 -1.43 11.75
C ASP A 62 -9.23 -1.98 11.96
N PHE A 63 -8.34 -1.85 10.96
CA PHE A 63 -6.93 -2.20 11.12
C PHE A 63 -6.24 -1.33 12.18
N CYS A 64 -6.34 0.00 12.07
CA CYS A 64 -5.71 0.92 13.02
C CYS A 64 -6.16 0.64 14.45
N ARG A 65 -7.46 0.40 14.67
CA ARG A 65 -8.02 0.09 16.00
C ARG A 65 -7.53 -1.22 16.62
N ARG A 66 -7.26 -2.24 15.79
CA ARG A 66 -6.91 -3.59 16.27
C ARG A 66 -5.41 -3.82 16.38
N TRP A 67 -4.66 -3.33 15.41
CA TRP A 67 -3.23 -3.64 15.24
C TRP A 67 -2.36 -2.39 15.05
N GLY A 68 -2.95 -1.21 14.86
CA GLY A 68 -2.19 0.01 14.58
C GLY A 68 -1.15 0.35 15.66
N SER A 69 -1.44 0.04 16.93
CA SER A 69 -0.50 0.25 18.04
C SER A 69 0.78 -0.61 17.98
N GLN A 70 0.82 -1.62 17.12
CA GLN A 70 1.98 -2.50 16.93
C GLN A 70 2.97 -1.95 15.88
N TYR A 71 2.59 -0.89 15.14
CA TYR A 71 3.37 -0.38 14.01
C TYR A 71 3.56 1.14 14.09
N SER A 72 4.77 1.60 13.77
CA SER A 72 5.05 3.04 13.64
C SER A 72 4.43 3.64 12.38
N TYR A 73 4.38 2.84 11.31
CA TYR A 73 3.97 3.25 9.97
C TYR A 73 3.06 2.21 9.33
N MET A 74 2.18 2.67 8.44
CA MET A 74 1.43 1.81 7.54
C MET A 74 1.67 2.25 6.10
N VAL A 75 1.79 1.30 5.19
CA VAL A 75 1.80 1.56 3.75
C VAL A 75 0.48 1.05 3.17
N VAL A 76 -0.32 1.95 2.61
CA VAL A 76 -1.60 1.55 2.00
C VAL A 76 -1.37 1.18 0.55
N LEU A 77 -1.74 -0.05 0.17
CA LEU A 77 -1.68 -0.55 -1.20
C LEU A 77 -3.09 -0.89 -1.67
N ASP A 78 -3.40 -0.59 -2.93
CA ASP A 78 -4.56 -1.19 -3.59
C ASP A 78 -4.24 -2.61 -4.07
N ALA A 79 -5.27 -3.40 -4.37
CA ALA A 79 -5.11 -4.80 -4.77
C ALA A 79 -4.34 -4.97 -6.11
N ASP A 80 -4.28 -3.91 -6.92
CA ASP A 80 -3.54 -3.80 -8.17
C ASP A 80 -2.20 -3.05 -8.02
N SER A 81 -1.85 -2.61 -6.81
CA SER A 81 -0.61 -1.89 -6.54
C SER A 81 0.57 -2.85 -6.38
N VAL A 82 1.66 -2.57 -7.10
CA VAL A 82 2.93 -3.31 -6.99
C VAL A 82 4.04 -2.34 -6.60
N MET A 83 4.71 -2.62 -5.47
CA MET A 83 5.85 -1.84 -5.00
C MET A 83 7.05 -2.75 -4.70
N SER A 84 8.24 -2.32 -5.11
CA SER A 84 9.46 -3.07 -4.83
C SER A 84 9.84 -2.99 -3.35
N GLY A 85 10.55 -4.01 -2.85
CA GLY A 85 11.06 -4.01 -1.47
C GLY A 85 12.01 -2.84 -1.18
N GLU A 86 12.81 -2.43 -2.17
CA GLU A 86 13.67 -1.25 -2.08
C GLU A 86 12.85 0.04 -1.95
N CYS A 87 11.76 0.18 -2.70
CA CYS A 87 10.89 1.35 -2.60
C CYS A 87 10.24 1.43 -1.21
N LEU A 88 9.70 0.32 -0.71
CA LEU A 88 9.11 0.26 0.64
C LEU A 88 10.15 0.59 1.73
N SER A 89 11.35 0.02 1.63
CA SER A 89 12.44 0.29 2.58
C SER A 89 12.89 1.76 2.50
N GLY A 90 12.93 2.34 1.30
CA GLY A 90 13.23 3.75 1.07
C GLY A 90 12.20 4.68 1.70
N LEU A 91 10.90 4.36 1.59
CA LEU A 91 9.83 5.12 2.23
C LEU A 91 9.97 5.15 3.76
N VAL A 92 10.34 4.02 4.37
CA VAL A 92 10.63 3.95 5.81
C VAL A 92 11.82 4.84 6.16
N ARG A 93 12.94 4.74 5.41
CA ARG A 93 14.12 5.60 5.64
C ARG A 93 13.78 7.08 5.55
N LEU A 94 12.92 7.47 4.60
CA LEU A 94 12.46 8.85 4.48
C LEU A 94 11.59 9.28 5.66
N MET A 95 10.71 8.41 6.17
CA MET A 95 9.91 8.67 7.38
C MET A 95 10.76 8.84 8.64
N GLU A 96 11.81 8.03 8.80
CA GLU A 96 12.76 8.12 9.91
C GLU A 96 13.59 9.41 9.83
N ALA A 97 14.04 9.78 8.63
CA ALA A 97 14.80 11.01 8.40
C ALA A 97 13.95 12.29 8.57
N ASN A 98 12.62 12.19 8.51
CA ASN A 98 11.70 13.32 8.62
C ASN A 98 10.67 13.08 9.73
N PRO A 99 11.02 13.28 11.02
CA PRO A 99 10.14 12.98 12.15
C PRO A 99 8.80 13.73 12.15
N ASN A 100 8.76 14.92 11.53
CA ASN A 100 7.57 15.75 11.43
C ASN A 100 6.66 15.36 10.26
N ALA A 101 7.09 14.47 9.37
CA ALA A 101 6.27 14.03 8.27
C ALA A 101 5.17 13.08 8.77
N GLY A 102 3.91 13.41 8.45
CA GLY A 102 2.75 12.56 8.70
C GLY A 102 2.50 11.54 7.59
N ILE A 103 2.85 11.90 6.35
CA ILE A 103 2.66 11.10 5.15
C ILE A 103 3.79 11.37 4.15
N ILE A 104 4.21 10.34 3.41
CA ILE A 104 4.94 10.49 2.14
C ILE A 104 4.17 9.73 1.05
N GLN A 105 3.68 10.47 0.07
CA GLN A 105 3.02 9.94 -1.12
C GLN A 105 4.08 9.62 -2.19
N SER A 106 4.13 8.38 -2.68
CA SER A 106 4.95 8.06 -3.85
C SER A 106 4.24 8.46 -5.15
N SER A 107 5.02 8.60 -6.23
CA SER A 107 4.50 8.86 -7.58
C SER A 107 4.38 7.52 -8.35
N PRO A 108 3.19 6.89 -8.37
CA PRO A 108 2.96 5.65 -9.09
C PRO A 108 3.13 5.83 -10.60
N ARG A 109 3.52 4.74 -11.26
CA ARG A 109 3.53 4.64 -12.73
C ARG A 109 2.51 3.60 -13.15
N ALA A 110 1.70 3.94 -14.15
CA ALA A 110 0.81 2.96 -14.76
C ALA A 110 1.64 1.83 -15.39
N SER A 111 1.17 0.60 -15.25
CA SER A 111 1.84 -0.61 -15.75
C SER A 111 0.83 -1.74 -15.98
N GLY A 112 1.18 -2.72 -16.81
CA GLY A 112 0.51 -4.03 -16.86
C GLY A 112 -0.81 -4.09 -17.63
N MET A 113 -1.16 -3.06 -18.40
CA MET A 113 -2.37 -3.04 -19.24
C MET A 113 -2.04 -2.97 -20.74
N ASP A 114 -2.78 -3.73 -21.55
CA ASP A 114 -2.45 -3.95 -22.97
C ASP A 114 -3.40 -3.25 -23.96
N THR A 115 -4.46 -2.61 -23.49
CA THR A 115 -5.34 -1.85 -24.40
C THR A 115 -4.59 -0.66 -25.00
N LEU A 116 -4.94 -0.28 -26.23
CA LEU A 116 -4.31 0.87 -26.91
C LEU A 116 -4.32 2.12 -26.01
N TYR A 117 -5.48 2.43 -25.42
CA TYR A 117 -5.63 3.55 -24.51
C TYR A 117 -4.69 3.45 -23.31
N ALA A 118 -4.62 2.28 -22.67
CA ALA A 118 -3.74 2.08 -21.52
C ALA A 118 -2.26 2.18 -21.90
N ARG A 119 -1.86 1.69 -23.08
CA ARG A 119 -0.47 1.82 -23.58
C ARG A 119 -0.11 3.28 -23.86
N CYS A 120 -1.03 4.06 -24.45
CA CYS A 120 -0.86 5.50 -24.62
C CYS A 120 -0.71 6.21 -23.27
N GLN A 121 -1.52 5.87 -22.27
CA GLN A 121 -1.44 6.46 -20.93
C GLN A 121 -0.17 6.06 -20.19
N GLN A 122 0.28 4.82 -20.30
CA GLN A 122 1.57 4.36 -19.77
C GLN A 122 2.74 5.13 -20.39
N PHE A 123 2.72 5.34 -21.71
CA PHE A 123 3.73 6.14 -22.39
C PHE A 123 3.71 7.59 -21.91
N ALA A 124 2.54 8.23 -21.89
CA ALA A 124 2.39 9.62 -21.46
C ALA A 124 2.86 9.81 -20.01
N THR A 125 2.45 8.93 -19.09
CA THR A 125 2.88 9.00 -17.68
C THR A 125 4.38 8.74 -17.52
N ARG A 126 5.00 7.92 -18.37
CA ARG A 126 6.46 7.70 -18.35
C ARG A 126 7.23 8.96 -18.77
N VAL A 127 6.74 9.66 -19.80
CA VAL A 127 7.42 10.84 -20.38
C VAL A 127 7.15 12.10 -19.56
N TYR A 128 5.89 12.40 -19.27
CA TYR A 128 5.49 13.64 -18.60
C TYR A 128 5.46 13.54 -17.06
N GLY A 129 5.37 12.32 -16.51
CA GLY A 129 5.21 12.09 -15.07
C GLY A 129 6.29 12.73 -14.19
N PRO A 130 7.59 12.62 -14.53
CA PRO A 130 8.65 13.26 -13.74
C PRO A 130 8.51 14.80 -13.71
N LEU A 131 8.23 15.42 -14.86
CA LEU A 131 8.03 16.87 -14.95
C LEU A 131 6.80 17.31 -14.14
N PHE A 132 5.69 16.58 -14.27
CA PHE A 132 4.48 16.82 -13.50
C PHE A 132 4.74 16.71 -11.99
N THR A 133 5.44 15.66 -11.55
CA THR A 133 5.74 15.43 -10.13
C THR A 133 6.66 16.54 -9.58
N ALA A 134 7.65 16.99 -10.34
CA ALA A 134 8.53 18.08 -9.94
C ALA A 134 7.77 19.40 -9.78
N GLY A 135 6.89 19.73 -10.74
CA GLY A 135 6.02 20.91 -10.64
C GLY A 135 5.07 20.82 -9.45
N LEU A 136 4.48 19.64 -9.22
CA LEU A 136 3.60 19.42 -8.07
C LEU A 136 4.33 19.61 -6.74
N HIS A 137 5.56 19.12 -6.62
CA HIS A 137 6.39 19.29 -5.43
C HIS A 137 6.74 20.77 -5.18
N PHE A 138 7.01 21.54 -6.24
CA PHE A 138 7.25 22.98 -6.14
C PHE A 138 6.05 23.72 -5.53
N TRP A 139 4.82 23.39 -5.95
CA TRP A 139 3.62 24.05 -5.44
C TRP A 139 3.19 23.58 -4.04
N GLN A 140 3.51 22.34 -3.67
CA GLN A 140 3.10 21.78 -2.40
C GLN A 140 4.00 22.18 -1.21
N LEU A 141 5.24 22.62 -1.46
CA LEU A 141 6.14 23.23 -0.46
C LEU A 141 6.30 22.47 0.87
N GLY A 142 6.14 21.14 0.85
CA GLY A 142 6.24 20.27 2.04
C GLY A 142 4.92 19.63 2.48
N GLU A 143 3.79 20.06 1.92
CA GLU A 143 2.52 19.35 2.03
C GLU A 143 2.46 18.17 1.06
N SER A 144 1.57 17.20 1.33
CA SER A 144 1.40 16.05 0.44
C SER A 144 -0.07 15.70 0.27
N HIS A 145 -0.45 15.35 -0.95
CA HIS A 145 -1.79 14.85 -1.24
C HIS A 145 -1.82 13.35 -1.05
N TYR A 146 -2.82 12.86 -0.32
CA TYR A 146 -3.06 11.43 -0.22
C TYR A 146 -3.98 10.98 -1.35
N TRP A 147 -3.48 10.09 -2.22
CA TRP A 147 -4.25 9.55 -3.34
C TRP A 147 -4.98 8.24 -3.00
N GLY A 148 -4.90 7.81 -1.74
CA GLY A 148 -5.58 6.61 -1.26
C GLY A 148 -4.73 5.34 -1.25
N HIS A 149 -3.54 5.35 -1.87
CA HIS A 149 -2.64 4.20 -1.96
C HIS A 149 -1.21 4.62 -2.31
N ASN A 150 -0.27 3.67 -2.26
CA ASN A 150 1.16 3.83 -2.52
C ASN A 150 1.80 4.96 -1.69
N ALA A 151 1.36 5.08 -0.44
CA ALA A 151 1.85 6.09 0.50
C ALA A 151 2.15 5.44 1.84
N ILE A 152 3.23 5.92 2.48
CA ILE A 152 3.55 5.58 3.87
C ILE A 152 2.97 6.65 4.79
N ILE A 153 2.31 6.22 5.86
CA ILE A 153 1.59 7.08 6.80
C ILE A 153 2.01 6.72 8.22
N ARG A 154 2.26 7.74 9.05
CA ARG A 154 2.51 7.57 10.47
C ARG A 154 1.23 7.14 11.17
N VAL A 155 1.27 6.03 11.91
CA VAL A 155 0.05 5.40 12.47
C VAL A 155 -0.40 6.07 13.76
N LYS A 156 0.52 6.62 14.56
CA LYS A 156 0.24 7.21 15.89
C LYS A 156 -0.95 8.18 15.95
N PRO A 157 -1.21 9.05 14.96
CA PRO A 157 -2.37 9.94 14.99
C PRO A 157 -3.74 9.26 14.73
N PHE A 158 -3.74 7.99 14.31
CA PHE A 158 -4.94 7.21 13.95
C PHE A 158 -5.30 6.12 14.98
N ILE A 159 -4.54 6.02 16.07
CA ILE A 159 -4.77 5.10 17.21
C ILE A 159 -5.27 5.89 18.42
#